data_AF-A0A371DN47-F1
#
_entry.id   AF-A0A371DN47-F1
#
_cell.length_a   1.000
_cell.length_b   1.000
_cell.length_c   1.000
_cell.angle_alpha   90.00
_cell.angle_beta   90.00
_cell.angle_gamma   90.00
#
_symmetry.space_group_name_H-M   'P 1'
#
loop_
_entity.id
_entity.type
_entity.pdbx_description
1 polymer ?
#
loop_
_entity_poly.entity_id
_entity_poly.type
_entity_poly.pdbx_seq_one_letter_code
_entity_poly.pdbx_strand_id
1 'polypeptide(L)'
;MAPEPLSIISPLRAHSSTCGYCSPPGERSATKSNYHAAECMAAQLSCRVYQEMIDRGWRRSGVYCYKPDLRRSCCPQYTIKLDALAFKPSKSQRKLVNRWNRFVTYGDQKDEDVSMHGTAGTSKSNQPKEKGRAEHVFDLVKDVHASEAGFVKAQKPSHKFEVTLEPSSYTKEKFDLYCSYQHEIHNDDDKSESGFKRFLVNSPLIPQPIEYSSERPDHLPAYDVQSAHLILYIRFS
;
A
#
# COMPACT_ATOMS: atom_id res chain seq x y z
N MET A 1 -29.80 3.56 -3.23
CA MET A 1 -28.57 2.86 -3.66
C MET A 1 -28.58 2.79 -5.19
N ALA A 2 -27.48 3.18 -5.84
CA ALA A 2 -27.34 2.98 -7.28
C ALA A 2 -27.36 1.47 -7.60
N PRO A 3 -27.90 1.04 -8.76
CA PRO A 3 -27.85 -0.36 -9.15
C PRO A 3 -26.41 -0.85 -9.25
N GLU A 4 -26.17 -2.10 -8.87
CA GLU A 4 -24.83 -2.67 -8.96
C GLU A 4 -24.36 -2.68 -10.42
N PRO A 5 -23.13 -2.23 -10.70
CA PRO A 5 -22.60 -2.28 -12.05
C PRO A 5 -22.42 -3.70 -12.55
N LEU A 6 -22.73 -3.91 -13.84
CA LEU A 6 -22.53 -5.18 -14.52
C LEU A 6 -21.05 -5.58 -14.51
N SER A 7 -20.76 -6.85 -14.23
CA SER A 7 -19.42 -7.44 -14.37
C SER A 7 -19.38 -8.33 -15.62
N ILE A 8 -18.37 -8.15 -16.46
CA ILE A 8 -18.23 -8.80 -17.76
C ILE A 8 -16.85 -9.48 -17.82
N ILE A 9 -16.87 -10.79 -18.00
CA ILE A 9 -15.67 -11.62 -18.14
C ILE A 9 -15.77 -12.51 -19.37
N SER A 10 -14.62 -12.79 -19.98
CA SER A 10 -14.47 -13.77 -21.05
C SER A 10 -13.68 -14.96 -20.51
N PRO A 11 -14.27 -16.17 -20.41
CA PRO A 11 -13.58 -17.34 -19.88
C PRO A 11 -12.41 -17.74 -20.77
N LEU A 12 -11.32 -18.17 -20.14
CA LEU A 12 -10.17 -18.77 -20.80
C LEU A 12 -10.08 -20.26 -20.43
N ARG A 13 -9.16 -20.97 -21.09
CA ARG A 13 -8.91 -22.39 -20.80
C ARG A 13 -8.02 -22.53 -19.57
N ALA A 14 -8.08 -23.70 -18.93
CA ALA A 14 -7.11 -24.05 -17.91
C ALA A 14 -5.69 -23.99 -18.50
N HIS A 15 -4.75 -23.50 -17.70
CA HIS A 15 -3.38 -23.24 -18.13
C HIS A 15 -2.39 -23.78 -17.11
N SER A 16 -1.19 -24.07 -17.59
CA SER A 16 -0.07 -24.44 -16.74
C SER A 16 1.22 -23.83 -17.28
N SER A 17 2.06 -23.38 -16.36
CA SER A 17 3.36 -22.78 -16.64
C SER A 17 4.45 -23.40 -15.79
N THR A 18 5.70 -23.08 -16.13
CA THR A 18 6.83 -23.29 -15.22
C THR A 18 6.69 -22.41 -13.98
N CYS A 19 7.22 -22.86 -12.85
CA CYS A 19 7.23 -22.10 -11.60
C CYS A 19 8.49 -21.22 -11.53
N GLY A 20 8.37 -19.99 -11.02
CA GLY A 20 9.52 -19.09 -10.80
C GLY A 20 10.10 -19.15 -9.38
N TYR A 21 9.53 -19.98 -8.49
CA TYR A 21 9.92 -20.05 -7.07
C TYR A 21 10.60 -21.37 -6.70
N CYS A 22 10.34 -22.44 -7.45
CA CYS A 22 10.92 -23.78 -7.24
C CYS A 22 12.37 -23.89 -7.80
N SER A 23 13.01 -22.76 -8.14
CA SER A 23 14.31 -22.64 -8.82
C SER A 23 15.17 -21.53 -8.21
N PRO A 24 16.49 -21.50 -8.46
CA PRO A 24 17.34 -20.38 -8.06
C PRO A 24 16.80 -19.01 -8.54
N PRO A 25 17.12 -17.91 -7.84
CA PRO A 25 16.71 -16.58 -8.26
C PRO A 25 17.08 -16.28 -9.71
N GLY A 26 16.10 -15.86 -10.51
CA GLY A 26 16.27 -15.58 -11.95
C GLY A 26 15.98 -16.77 -12.86
N GLU A 27 15.75 -17.97 -12.32
CA GLU A 27 15.45 -19.17 -13.11
C GLU A 27 14.00 -19.66 -12.89
N ARG A 28 13.47 -20.35 -13.90
CA ARG A 28 12.18 -21.04 -13.80
C ARG A 28 12.39 -22.55 -13.82
N SER A 29 11.44 -23.29 -13.25
CA SER A 29 11.49 -24.75 -13.25
C SER A 29 11.51 -25.30 -14.67
N ALA A 30 12.28 -26.37 -14.89
CA ALA A 30 12.38 -27.01 -16.21
C ALA A 30 11.03 -27.56 -16.71
N THR A 31 10.17 -28.01 -15.80
CA THR A 31 8.85 -28.56 -16.10
C THR A 31 7.73 -27.64 -15.62
N LYS A 32 6.54 -27.82 -16.20
CA LYS A 32 5.34 -27.10 -15.78
C LYS A 32 4.89 -27.59 -14.41
N SER A 33 4.86 -26.68 -13.45
CA SER A 33 4.59 -26.97 -12.04
C SER A 33 3.73 -25.89 -11.37
N ASN A 34 3.24 -24.91 -12.14
CA ASN A 34 2.23 -23.95 -11.72
C ASN A 34 0.96 -24.17 -12.54
N TYR A 35 -0.17 -24.40 -11.89
CA TYR A 35 -1.43 -24.78 -12.52
C TYR A 35 -2.55 -23.84 -12.10
N HIS A 36 -3.40 -23.46 -13.06
CA HIS A 36 -4.61 -22.69 -12.80
C HIS A 36 -5.84 -23.58 -13.05
N ALA A 37 -6.74 -23.61 -12.07
CA ALA A 37 -8.00 -24.35 -12.16
C ALA A 37 -9.00 -23.66 -13.12
N ALA A 38 -8.95 -22.34 -13.20
CA ALA A 38 -9.77 -21.54 -14.10
C ALA A 38 -9.10 -20.18 -14.38
N GLU A 39 -9.46 -19.58 -15.52
CA GLU A 39 -8.93 -18.31 -15.99
C GLU A 39 -10.01 -17.51 -16.72
N CYS A 40 -9.89 -16.19 -16.72
CA CYS A 40 -10.71 -15.30 -17.53
C CYS A 40 -10.02 -13.96 -17.81
N MET A 41 -10.48 -13.29 -18.85
CA MET A 41 -10.19 -11.88 -19.10
C MET A 41 -11.36 -11.04 -18.59
N ALA A 42 -11.10 -10.13 -17.67
CA ALA A 42 -12.06 -9.18 -17.17
C ALA A 42 -12.11 -7.95 -18.08
N ALA A 43 -13.24 -7.74 -18.75
CA ALA A 43 -13.51 -6.48 -19.43
C ALA A 43 -13.99 -5.43 -18.40
N GLN A 44 -14.78 -5.86 -17.42
CA GLN A 44 -15.38 -5.00 -16.41
C GLN A 44 -15.72 -5.79 -15.15
N LEU A 45 -15.47 -5.25 -13.96
CA LEU A 45 -15.75 -5.87 -12.67
C LEU A 45 -16.26 -4.81 -11.68
N SER A 46 -17.32 -5.14 -10.94
CA SER A 46 -17.68 -4.40 -9.72
C SER A 46 -16.71 -4.75 -8.59
N CYS A 47 -16.50 -3.83 -7.64
CA CYS A 47 -15.70 -4.09 -6.45
C CYS A 47 -16.27 -5.27 -5.65
N ARG A 48 -17.61 -5.40 -5.57
CA ARG A 48 -18.27 -6.52 -4.90
C ARG A 48 -17.95 -7.86 -5.57
N VAL A 49 -18.15 -7.99 -6.88
CA VAL A 49 -17.88 -9.24 -7.61
C VAL A 49 -16.39 -9.60 -7.50
N TYR A 50 -15.49 -8.62 -7.61
CA TYR A 50 -14.06 -8.89 -7.48
C TYR A 50 -13.66 -9.28 -6.04
N GLN A 51 -14.25 -8.67 -5.01
CA GLN A 51 -14.08 -9.11 -3.62
C GLN A 51 -14.52 -10.58 -3.45
N GLU A 52 -15.68 -10.92 -3.99
CA GLU A 52 -16.21 -12.27 -4.02
C GLU A 52 -15.34 -13.27 -4.78
N MET A 53 -14.65 -12.84 -5.83
CA MET A 53 -13.65 -13.63 -6.54
C MET A 53 -12.43 -13.89 -5.63
N ILE A 54 -11.88 -12.85 -4.99
CA ILE A 54 -10.74 -12.97 -4.07
C ILE A 54 -11.06 -13.95 -2.93
N ASP A 55 -12.24 -13.82 -2.32
CA ASP A 55 -12.66 -14.67 -1.21
C ASP A 55 -12.82 -16.15 -1.62
N ARG A 56 -12.97 -16.42 -2.93
CA ARG A 56 -13.00 -17.77 -3.53
C ARG A 56 -11.64 -18.20 -4.10
N GLY A 57 -10.57 -17.48 -3.81
CA GLY A 57 -9.20 -17.79 -4.18
C GLY A 57 -8.78 -17.34 -5.57
N TRP A 58 -9.54 -16.45 -6.22
CA TRP A 58 -9.10 -15.84 -7.47
C TRP A 58 -8.08 -14.74 -7.24
N ARG A 59 -7.24 -14.51 -8.24
CA ARG A 59 -6.21 -13.47 -8.32
C ARG A 59 -6.33 -12.72 -9.64
N ARG A 60 -5.68 -11.55 -9.72
CA ARG A 60 -5.68 -10.70 -10.92
C ARG A 60 -4.29 -10.14 -11.22
N SER A 61 -4.00 -9.98 -12.50
CA SER A 61 -2.89 -9.19 -13.04
C SER A 61 -3.41 -8.34 -14.20
N GLY A 62 -3.58 -7.03 -13.97
CA GLY A 62 -4.29 -6.15 -14.92
C GLY A 62 -5.72 -6.62 -15.17
N VAL A 63 -6.04 -6.92 -16.43
CA VAL A 63 -7.35 -7.46 -16.85
C VAL A 63 -7.43 -8.99 -16.79
N TYR A 64 -6.31 -9.68 -16.55
CA TYR A 64 -6.29 -11.15 -16.51
C TYR A 64 -6.55 -11.65 -15.09
N CYS A 65 -7.53 -12.53 -14.94
CA CYS A 65 -7.91 -13.15 -13.68
C CYS A 65 -7.70 -14.67 -13.73
N TYR A 66 -7.22 -15.25 -12.64
CA TYR A 66 -6.92 -16.67 -12.57
C TYR A 66 -7.18 -17.23 -11.17
N LYS A 67 -7.55 -18.51 -11.10
CA LYS A 67 -7.71 -19.26 -9.86
C LYS A 67 -6.63 -20.32 -9.78
N PRO A 68 -5.61 -20.17 -8.92
CA PRO A 68 -4.56 -21.18 -8.74
C PRO A 68 -5.13 -22.53 -8.31
N ASP A 69 -4.61 -23.61 -8.87
CA ASP A 69 -4.81 -24.97 -8.36
C ASP A 69 -3.72 -25.26 -7.32
N LEU A 70 -4.06 -25.04 -6.05
CA LEU A 70 -3.13 -25.17 -4.93
C LEU A 70 -2.66 -26.61 -4.68
N ARG A 71 -3.42 -27.61 -5.13
CA ARG A 71 -3.05 -29.03 -4.93
C ARG A 71 -2.06 -29.51 -5.97
N ARG A 72 -2.17 -29.02 -7.21
CA ARG A 72 -1.30 -29.42 -8.32
C ARG A 72 -0.05 -28.56 -8.45
N SER A 73 -0.08 -27.33 -7.95
CA SER A 73 1.05 -26.39 -8.06
C SER A 73 2.13 -26.68 -7.03
N CYS A 74 3.41 -26.65 -7.41
CA CYS A 74 4.54 -26.89 -6.49
C CYS A 74 4.62 -25.83 -5.37
N CYS A 75 4.34 -24.57 -5.71
CA CYS A 75 4.28 -23.47 -4.75
C CYS A 75 2.81 -23.03 -4.56
N PRO A 76 2.21 -23.33 -3.40
CA PRO A 76 0.86 -22.88 -3.08
C PRO A 76 0.79 -21.36 -3.01
N GLN A 77 -0.12 -20.77 -3.77
CA GLN A 77 -0.34 -19.33 -3.80
C GLN A 77 -1.37 -18.92 -2.73
N TYR A 78 -0.98 -18.98 -1.45
CA TYR A 78 -1.85 -18.53 -0.36
C TYR A 78 -2.01 -17.01 -0.36
N THR A 79 -3.24 -16.54 -0.24
CA THR A 79 -3.54 -15.11 -0.12
C THR A 79 -3.34 -14.72 1.33
N ILE A 80 -2.41 -13.80 1.59
CA ILE A 80 -2.24 -13.20 2.91
C ILE A 80 -3.15 -11.97 2.96
N LYS A 81 -4.16 -11.98 3.82
CA LYS A 81 -5.05 -10.83 4.08
C LYS A 81 -4.81 -10.36 5.51
N LEU A 82 -4.47 -9.09 5.66
CA LEU A 82 -4.40 -8.45 6.97
C LEU A 82 -5.74 -7.76 7.23
N ASP A 83 -6.34 -8.01 8.40
CA ASP A 83 -7.44 -7.17 8.88
C ASP A 83 -6.87 -5.83 9.36
N ALA A 84 -7.02 -4.80 8.53
CA ALA A 84 -6.50 -3.47 8.80
C ALA A 84 -7.14 -2.83 10.05
N LEU A 85 -8.40 -3.17 10.37
CA LEU A 85 -9.11 -2.62 11.53
C LEU A 85 -8.65 -3.27 12.84
N ALA A 86 -8.18 -4.52 12.79
CA ALA A 86 -7.59 -5.21 13.92
C ALA A 86 -6.09 -4.90 14.15
N PHE A 87 -5.45 -4.15 13.24
CA PHE A 87 -4.03 -3.85 13.33
C PHE A 87 -3.71 -3.03 14.58
N LYS A 88 -2.70 -3.48 15.34
CA LYS A 88 -2.20 -2.79 16.53
C LYS A 88 -0.70 -2.50 16.37
N PRO A 89 -0.28 -1.23 16.34
CA PRO A 89 1.11 -0.89 16.13
C PRO A 89 1.96 -1.31 17.33
N SER A 90 3.07 -1.99 17.05
CA SER A 90 4.04 -2.43 18.05
C SER A 90 4.81 -1.24 18.66
N LYS A 91 5.51 -1.48 19.78
CA LYS A 91 6.35 -0.44 20.42
C LYS A 91 7.41 0.12 19.46
N SER A 92 7.99 -0.71 18.59
CA SER A 92 8.98 -0.27 17.59
C SER A 92 8.33 0.56 16.47
N GLN A 93 7.15 0.18 16.00
CA GLN A 93 6.40 0.96 14.99
C GLN A 93 6.00 2.34 15.52
N ARG A 94 5.48 2.41 16.76
CA ARG A 94 5.16 3.69 17.40
C ARG A 94 6.38 4.59 17.53
N LYS A 95 7.53 4.02 17.91
CA LYS A 95 8.81 4.75 17.97
C LYS A 95 9.23 5.29 16.60
N LEU A 96 9.03 4.53 15.54
CA LEU A 96 9.37 4.95 14.18
C LEU A 96 8.52 6.14 13.74
N VAL A 97 7.19 6.08 13.93
CA VAL A 97 6.28 7.19 13.61
C VAL A 97 6.66 8.45 14.39
N ASN A 98 6.93 8.31 15.69
CA ASN A 98 7.36 9.46 16.51
C ASN A 98 8.71 10.04 16.05
N ARG A 99 9.66 9.19 15.64
CA ARG A 99 10.94 9.62 15.11
C ARG A 99 10.76 10.38 13.80
N TRP A 100 9.94 9.85 12.90
CA TRP A 100 9.61 10.50 11.63
C TRP A 100 8.99 11.87 11.87
N ASN A 101 7.95 11.95 12.71
CA ASN A 101 7.29 13.23 13.02
C ASN A 101 8.25 14.28 13.58
N ARG A 102 9.18 13.86 14.45
CA ARG A 102 10.23 14.75 14.97
C ARG A 102 11.19 15.21 13.88
N PHE A 103 11.64 14.30 13.03
CA PHE A 103 12.52 14.62 11.92
C PHE A 103 11.88 15.65 10.99
N VAL A 104 10.63 15.43 10.55
CA VAL A 104 9.92 16.40 9.69
C VAL A 104 9.76 17.75 10.39
N THR A 105 9.40 17.76 11.68
CA THR A 105 9.10 19.00 12.40
C THR A 105 10.35 19.79 12.78
N TYR A 106 11.40 19.13 13.24
CA TYR A 106 12.57 19.74 13.88
C TYR A 106 13.89 19.53 13.13
N GLY A 107 13.95 18.61 12.16
CA GLY A 107 15.14 18.29 11.37
C GLY A 107 16.13 17.38 12.12
N ASP A 108 17.36 17.29 11.62
CA ASP A 108 18.48 16.48 12.16
C ASP A 108 19.11 17.05 13.43
N GLN A 109 18.34 17.70 14.31
CA GLN A 109 18.85 18.06 15.63
C GLN A 109 19.23 16.77 16.35
N LYS A 110 20.54 16.50 16.41
CA LYS A 110 21.12 15.36 17.12
C LYS A 110 20.51 15.33 18.52
N ASP A 111 20.02 14.16 18.90
CA ASP A 111 19.43 13.88 20.21
C ASP A 111 20.29 14.49 21.35
N GLU A 112 19.99 15.71 21.79
CA GLU A 112 20.17 16.12 23.18
C GLU A 112 19.08 15.38 23.96
N ASP A 113 19.38 14.11 24.22
CA ASP A 113 18.77 13.17 25.17
C ASP A 113 17.33 13.50 25.61
N VAL A 114 16.35 13.09 24.79
CA VAL A 114 14.99 12.84 25.27
C VAL A 114 14.67 11.36 25.13
N SER A 115 15.33 10.58 25.98
CA SER A 115 14.99 9.21 26.29
C SER A 115 13.52 9.10 26.77
N MET A 116 12.61 8.77 25.85
CA MET A 116 11.31 8.16 26.20
C MET A 116 11.56 6.68 26.55
N HIS A 117 12.26 6.45 27.67
CA HIS A 117 12.51 5.13 28.20
C HIS A 117 11.34 4.69 29.09
N GLY A 118 10.52 3.81 28.54
CA GLY A 118 9.88 2.80 29.37
C GLY A 118 10.97 1.92 29.98
N THR A 119 11.12 2.05 31.30
CA THR A 119 11.79 1.18 32.30
C THR A 119 13.33 1.09 32.33
N ALA A 120 13.82 1.43 33.53
CA ALA A 120 15.06 1.08 34.25
C ALA A 120 16.41 1.67 33.78
N GLY A 121 16.95 2.60 34.58
CA GLY A 121 18.35 3.04 34.50
C GLY A 121 18.57 4.45 35.03
N THR A 122 19.11 4.56 36.23
CA THR A 122 19.43 5.77 37.00
C THR A 122 20.34 6.74 36.25
N SER A 123 19.99 8.03 36.16
CA SER A 123 20.92 9.18 36.04
C SER A 123 20.19 10.50 36.24
N LYS A 124 20.72 11.37 37.11
CA LYS A 124 20.20 12.70 37.45
C LYS A 124 20.70 13.75 36.44
N SER A 125 19.83 14.61 35.94
CA SER A 125 20.20 15.98 35.55
C SER A 125 19.05 16.94 35.82
N ASN A 126 19.40 18.10 36.38
CA ASN A 126 18.52 19.17 36.84
C ASN A 126 18.24 20.14 35.68
N GLN A 127 17.00 20.19 35.18
CA GLN A 127 16.40 21.36 34.51
C GLN A 127 14.90 21.41 34.85
N PRO A 128 14.28 22.60 34.94
CA PRO A 128 12.93 22.75 35.48
C PRO A 128 11.88 22.19 34.51
N LYS A 129 11.13 21.17 34.96
CA LYS A 129 9.95 20.66 34.26
C LYS A 129 8.88 21.74 34.18
N GLU A 130 8.57 22.20 32.97
CA GLU A 130 7.26 22.80 32.69
C GLU A 130 6.16 21.80 33.08
N LYS A 131 5.44 22.15 34.15
CA LYS A 131 4.27 21.42 34.65
C LYS A 131 3.17 21.48 33.58
N GLY A 132 2.89 20.36 32.92
CA GLY A 132 1.61 20.20 32.22
C GLY A 132 1.58 19.34 30.96
N ARG A 133 2.68 18.77 30.47
CA ARG A 133 2.61 17.94 29.26
C ARG A 133 2.06 16.55 29.60
N ALA A 134 0.76 16.36 29.37
CA ALA A 134 0.09 15.07 29.47
C ALA A 134 0.88 14.00 28.71
N GLU A 135 0.94 12.79 29.28
CA GLU A 135 1.57 11.64 28.63
C GLU A 135 0.91 11.41 27.26
N HIS A 136 1.72 11.45 26.21
CA HIS A 136 1.21 11.29 24.84
C HIS A 136 0.73 9.85 24.63
N VAL A 137 -0.59 9.66 24.65
CA VAL A 137 -1.23 8.40 24.29
C VAL A 137 -1.21 8.28 22.77
N PHE A 138 -0.48 7.29 22.26
CA PHE A 138 -0.36 7.06 20.81
C PHE A 138 -1.72 6.70 20.20
N ASP A 139 -2.09 7.44 19.16
CA ASP A 139 -3.27 7.27 18.32
C ASP A 139 -2.79 7.12 16.89
N LEU A 140 -2.92 5.91 16.33
CA LEU A 140 -2.31 5.57 15.04
C LEU A 140 -2.68 6.55 13.92
N VAL A 141 -3.96 6.93 13.83
CA VAL A 141 -4.43 7.80 12.74
C VAL A 141 -3.87 9.20 12.93
N LYS A 142 -3.99 9.76 14.15
CA LYS A 142 -3.49 11.11 14.42
C LYS A 142 -1.97 11.20 14.30
N ASP A 143 -1.26 10.20 14.79
CA ASP A 143 0.20 10.17 14.81
C ASP A 143 0.80 9.98 13.42
N VAL A 144 0.19 9.17 12.55
CA VAL A 144 0.67 9.02 11.16
C VAL A 144 0.55 10.35 10.41
N HIS A 145 -0.56 11.07 10.58
CA HIS A 145 -0.80 12.33 9.88
C HIS A 145 -0.15 13.55 10.56
N ALA A 146 0.43 13.40 11.76
CA ALA A 146 0.85 14.54 12.57
C ALA A 146 1.90 15.45 11.91
N SER A 147 2.73 14.91 11.02
CA SER A 147 3.76 15.67 10.30
C SER A 147 3.38 16.05 8.88
N GLU A 148 2.21 15.62 8.39
CA GLU A 148 1.74 15.97 7.06
C GLU A 148 1.34 17.44 6.99
N ALA A 149 1.74 18.13 5.92
CA ALA A 149 1.57 19.58 5.77
C ALA A 149 0.11 20.04 5.93
N GLY A 150 -0.86 19.22 5.52
CA GLY A 150 -2.29 19.51 5.68
C GLY A 150 -2.80 19.46 7.12
N PHE A 151 -2.05 18.84 8.04
CA PHE A 151 -2.43 18.63 9.44
C PHE A 151 -1.59 19.44 10.43
N VAL A 152 -0.45 19.98 10.02
CA VAL A 152 0.42 20.84 10.83
C VAL A 152 -0.23 22.22 11.01
N LYS A 153 -0.66 22.57 12.24
CA LYS A 153 -1.49 23.76 12.50
C LYS A 153 -0.75 25.04 12.90
N ALA A 154 0.49 24.97 13.42
CA ALA A 154 1.05 26.13 14.14
C ALA A 154 2.57 26.34 14.04
N GLN A 155 3.36 25.32 13.70
CA GLN A 155 4.82 25.45 13.61
C GLN A 155 5.27 25.28 12.17
N LYS A 156 6.20 26.14 11.69
CA LYS A 156 6.87 25.93 10.41
C LYS A 156 7.79 24.69 10.57
N PRO A 157 7.48 23.57 9.93
CA PRO A 157 8.31 22.37 10.06
C PRO A 157 9.65 22.59 9.35
N SER A 158 10.70 21.89 9.80
CA SER A 158 12.00 21.88 9.14
C SER A 158 11.94 21.30 7.73
N HIS A 159 11.05 20.34 7.50
CA HIS A 159 10.79 19.74 6.19
C HIS A 159 9.31 19.77 5.86
N LYS A 160 8.99 19.84 4.57
CA LYS A 160 7.63 19.73 4.06
C LYS A 160 7.35 18.28 3.68
N PHE A 161 6.42 17.64 4.38
CA PHE A 161 5.94 16.29 4.08
C PHE A 161 4.49 16.35 3.60
N GLU A 162 4.25 15.99 2.34
CA GLU A 162 2.92 15.96 1.74
C GLU A 162 2.57 14.54 1.29
N VAL A 163 1.34 14.15 1.61
CA VAL A 163 0.77 12.86 1.22
C VAL A 163 -0.54 13.14 0.49
N THR A 164 -0.65 12.66 -0.74
CA THR A 164 -1.87 12.77 -1.54
C THR A 164 -2.28 11.40 -2.05
N LEU A 165 -3.57 11.09 -1.91
CA LEU A 165 -4.19 9.92 -2.53
C LEU A 165 -4.79 10.33 -3.87
N GLU A 166 -4.25 9.78 -4.96
CA GLU A 166 -4.73 10.07 -6.31
C GLU A 166 -5.18 8.80 -7.03
N PRO A 167 -6.15 8.92 -7.96
CA PRO A 167 -6.42 7.85 -8.91
C PRO A 167 -5.16 7.45 -9.67
N SER A 168 -5.02 6.16 -9.94
CA SER A 168 -3.96 5.67 -10.78
C SER A 168 -4.11 6.24 -12.18
N SER A 169 -3.08 6.99 -12.59
CA SER A 169 -3.07 7.75 -13.82
C SER A 169 -1.65 7.83 -14.35
N TYR A 170 -1.52 8.00 -15.66
CA TYR A 170 -0.23 8.24 -16.28
C TYR A 170 0.11 9.73 -16.19
N THR A 171 1.29 10.02 -15.66
CA THR A 171 2.02 11.26 -15.90
C THR A 171 3.46 10.90 -16.25
N LYS A 172 4.16 11.78 -16.97
CA LYS A 172 5.58 11.56 -17.27
C LYS A 172 6.39 11.37 -15.97
N GLU A 173 6.10 12.18 -14.96
CA GLU A 173 6.77 12.10 -13.65
C GLU A 173 6.55 10.74 -12.95
N LYS A 174 5.31 10.23 -12.91
CA LYS A 174 5.02 8.91 -12.32
C LYS A 174 5.71 7.78 -13.10
N PHE A 175 5.80 7.91 -14.42
CA PHE A 175 6.50 6.96 -15.27
C PHE A 175 8.02 7.01 -15.04
N ASP A 176 8.63 8.20 -14.99
CA ASP A 176 10.05 8.38 -14.72
C ASP A 176 10.41 7.77 -13.34
N LEU A 177 9.60 8.04 -12.31
CA LEU A 177 9.77 7.44 -10.97
C LEU A 177 9.67 5.90 -11.01
N TYR A 178 8.72 5.36 -11.78
CA TYR A 178 8.59 3.92 -11.98
C TYR A 178 9.84 3.34 -12.67
N CYS A 179 10.39 3.99 -13.69
CA CYS A 179 11.62 3.57 -14.35
C CYS A 179 12.80 3.56 -13.37
N SER A 180 12.99 4.62 -12.59
CA SER A 180 14.04 4.68 -11.55
C SER A 180 13.88 3.54 -10.53
N TYR A 181 12.67 3.28 -10.05
CA TYR A 181 12.40 2.19 -9.12
C TYR A 181 12.69 0.80 -9.73
N GLN A 182 12.27 0.57 -10.97
CA GLN A 182 12.53 -0.71 -11.65
C GLN A 182 14.03 -0.93 -11.91
N HIS A 183 14.78 0.13 -12.24
CA HIS A 183 16.23 0.07 -12.35
C HIS A 183 16.88 -0.25 -10.99
N GLU A 184 16.64 0.58 -9.97
CA GLU A 184 17.35 0.50 -8.68
C GLU A 184 17.02 -0.74 -7.86
N ILE A 185 15.76 -1.20 -7.92
CA ILE A 185 15.27 -2.30 -7.06
C ILE A 185 15.23 -3.63 -7.80
N HIS A 186 14.95 -3.62 -9.09
CA HIS A 186 14.78 -4.83 -9.89
C HIS A 186 15.85 -5.05 -10.96
N ASN A 187 16.77 -4.09 -11.17
CA ASN A 187 17.76 -4.11 -12.25
C ASN A 187 17.11 -4.33 -13.62
N ASP A 188 15.95 -3.70 -13.85
CA ASP A 188 15.13 -3.90 -15.04
C ASP A 188 14.89 -2.56 -15.76
N ASP A 189 15.65 -2.37 -16.85
CA ASP A 189 15.74 -1.11 -17.59
C ASP A 189 14.74 -0.99 -18.74
N ASP A 190 14.13 -2.10 -19.17
CA ASP A 190 13.26 -2.12 -20.35
C ASP A 190 11.81 -1.82 -19.95
N LYS A 191 11.51 -0.52 -19.82
CA LYS A 191 10.18 -0.01 -19.48
C LYS A 191 9.59 0.84 -20.59
N SER A 192 8.35 0.52 -20.93
CA SER A 192 7.53 1.28 -21.87
C SER A 192 6.33 1.91 -21.17
N GLU A 193 5.90 3.06 -21.66
CA GLU A 193 4.70 3.73 -21.15
C GLU A 193 3.44 2.87 -21.27
N SER A 194 3.34 2.07 -22.32
CA SER A 194 2.23 1.14 -22.53
C SER A 194 2.26 0.01 -21.50
N GLY A 195 3.46 -0.50 -21.16
CA GLY A 195 3.67 -1.44 -20.06
C GLY A 195 3.25 -0.85 -18.72
N PHE A 196 3.68 0.38 -18.42
CA PHE A 196 3.28 1.12 -17.22
C PHE A 196 1.76 1.28 -17.14
N LYS A 197 1.12 1.76 -18.21
CA LYS A 197 -0.34 1.94 -18.25
C LYS A 197 -1.05 0.61 -18.02
N ARG A 198 -0.61 -0.47 -18.67
CA ARG A 198 -1.20 -1.80 -18.47
C ARG A 198 -1.04 -2.32 -17.04
N PHE A 199 0.09 -2.02 -16.40
CA PHE A 199 0.43 -2.57 -15.08
C PHE A 199 -0.20 -1.77 -13.92
N LEU A 200 -0.08 -0.44 -13.95
CA LEU A 200 -0.49 0.41 -12.82
C LEU A 200 -1.81 1.15 -13.07
N VAL A 201 -2.09 1.54 -14.31
CA VAL A 201 -3.21 2.46 -14.61
C VAL A 201 -4.48 1.71 -14.97
N ASN A 202 -4.40 0.81 -15.95
CA ASN A 202 -5.57 0.15 -16.51
C ASN A 202 -6.13 -0.87 -15.52
N SER A 203 -7.42 -0.74 -15.23
CA SER A 203 -8.16 -1.65 -14.35
C SER A 203 -9.46 -2.09 -15.00
N PRO A 204 -9.87 -3.36 -14.84
CA PRO A 204 -11.25 -3.74 -15.12
C PRO A 204 -12.21 -3.29 -14.02
N LEU A 205 -11.74 -2.78 -12.87
CA LEU A 205 -12.62 -2.35 -11.79
C LEU A 205 -13.30 -1.03 -12.11
N ILE A 206 -14.63 -1.02 -11.96
CA ILE A 206 -15.40 0.21 -12.06
C ILE A 206 -15.25 0.98 -10.74
N PRO A 207 -14.93 2.28 -10.78
CA PRO A 207 -14.97 3.13 -9.60
C PRO A 207 -16.37 3.13 -8.97
N GLN A 208 -16.46 2.82 -7.67
CA GLN A 208 -17.72 2.84 -6.91
C GLN A 208 -17.59 3.79 -5.72
N PRO A 209 -18.64 4.52 -5.29
CA PRO A 209 -18.54 5.37 -4.10
C PRO A 209 -18.08 4.59 -2.86
N ILE A 210 -17.20 5.18 -2.05
CA ILE A 210 -16.79 4.59 -0.76
C ILE A 210 -17.89 4.86 0.27
N GLU A 211 -18.31 3.81 0.95
CA GLU A 211 -19.21 3.92 2.10
C GLU A 211 -18.39 4.23 3.36
N TYR A 212 -18.40 5.50 3.76
CA TYR A 212 -17.85 5.94 5.02
C TYR A 212 -18.86 5.74 6.15
N SER A 213 -18.38 5.31 7.33
CA SER A 213 -19.22 5.17 8.53
C SER A 213 -19.67 6.52 9.13
N SER A 214 -19.03 7.61 8.72
CA SER A 214 -19.30 8.98 9.08
C SER A 214 -19.23 9.89 7.86
N GLU A 215 -19.43 11.20 8.04
CA GLU A 215 -19.11 12.17 7.00
C GLU A 215 -17.67 11.99 6.50
N ARG A 216 -17.49 11.98 5.17
CA ARG A 216 -16.20 11.76 4.52
C ARG A 216 -15.27 12.95 4.79
N PRO A 217 -14.11 12.74 5.43
CA PRO A 217 -13.08 13.77 5.52
C PRO A 217 -12.55 14.16 4.13
N ASP A 218 -12.26 15.45 3.93
CA ASP A 218 -11.83 15.97 2.61
C ASP A 218 -10.58 15.29 2.04
N HIS A 219 -9.66 14.85 2.91
CA HIS A 219 -8.42 14.18 2.54
C HIS A 219 -8.59 12.70 2.13
N LEU A 220 -9.80 12.13 2.29
CA LEU A 220 -10.09 10.75 1.90
C LEU A 220 -10.82 10.68 0.55
N PRO A 221 -10.56 9.66 -0.28
CA PRO A 221 -11.14 9.56 -1.62
C PRO A 221 -12.67 9.39 -1.60
N ALA A 222 -13.37 9.91 -2.61
CA ALA A 222 -14.83 9.69 -2.73
C ALA A 222 -15.20 8.33 -3.33
N TYR A 223 -14.31 7.74 -4.12
CA TYR A 223 -14.56 6.53 -4.89
C TYR A 223 -13.50 5.46 -4.61
N ASP A 224 -13.96 4.23 -4.43
CA ASP A 224 -13.19 3.02 -4.32
C ASP A 224 -12.82 2.57 -5.72
N VAL A 225 -11.55 2.27 -5.88
CA VAL A 225 -10.99 1.62 -7.07
C VAL A 225 -10.35 0.28 -6.71
N GLN A 226 -10.53 -0.16 -5.46
CA GLN A 226 -9.71 -1.07 -4.67
C GLN A 226 -8.22 -0.70 -4.70
N SER A 227 -7.54 -0.97 -3.59
CA SER A 227 -6.23 -0.47 -3.16
C SER A 227 -5.06 -0.60 -4.15
N ALA A 228 -5.22 -1.26 -5.28
CA ALA A 228 -4.23 -1.33 -6.36
C ALA A 228 -4.25 -0.13 -7.31
N HIS A 229 -5.23 0.79 -7.19
CA HIS A 229 -5.41 1.91 -8.11
C HIS A 229 -5.44 3.28 -7.44
N LEU A 230 -5.03 3.37 -6.17
CA LEU A 230 -4.65 4.63 -5.54
C LEU A 230 -3.12 4.67 -5.48
N ILE A 231 -2.54 5.73 -6.05
CA ILE A 231 -1.10 5.97 -5.93
C ILE A 231 -0.91 6.88 -4.72
N LEU A 232 -0.16 6.39 -3.72
CA LEU A 232 0.32 7.22 -2.64
C LEU A 232 1.46 8.08 -3.19
N TYR A 233 1.17 9.35 -3.45
CA TYR A 233 2.20 10.29 -3.86
C TYR A 233 2.74 11.00 -2.62
N ILE A 234 4.01 10.74 -2.32
CA ILE A 234 4.73 11.33 -1.19
C ILE A 234 5.70 12.36 -1.76
N ARG A 235 5.54 13.62 -1.33
CA ARG A 235 6.50 14.67 -1.62
C ARG A 235 7.20 15.08 -0.33
N PHE A 236 8.53 15.05 -0.38
CA PHE A 236 9.39 15.47 0.72
C PHE A 236 10.36 16.52 0.19
N SER A 237 10.39 17.70 0.81
CA SER A 237 11.27 18.82 0.41
C SER A 237 11.70 19.66 1.60
#